data_AF-A0A354P7M4-F1
#
_entry.id   AF-A0A354P7M4-F1
#
_cell.length_a   1.000
_cell.length_b   1.000
_cell.length_c   1.000
_cell.angle_alpha   90.00
_cell.angle_beta   90.00
_cell.angle_gamma   90.00
#
_symmetry.space_group_name_H-M   'P 1'
#
loop_
_entity.id
_entity.type
_entity.pdbx_description
1 polymer ?
#
loop_
_entity_poly.entity_id
_entity_poly.type
_entity_poly.pdbx_seq_one_letter_code
_entity_poly.pdbx_strand_id
1 'polypeptide(L)'
;IFHAAHGRNEDTAAIRAFIPLNIDGKPSLLAGYTCTPLVRFSLDDLQSGSKVRGTTVAELGNMNRPLDMIVYEKDGVSYLMITNTARGVMKMKAADIAEQTEVTQKVDGGGTAGLPFEKIESLSGVVQLAKLNEQFGVILRENADKELELSTIQLP
;
A
#
# COMPACT_ATOMS: atom_id res chain seq x y z
N ILE A 1 -8.13 3.25 12.99
CA ILE A 1 -8.26 3.54 11.55
C ILE A 1 -9.71 3.37 11.12
N PHE A 2 -10.17 4.02 10.05
CA PHE A 2 -11.50 3.69 9.49
C PHE A 2 -11.37 2.49 8.55
N HIS A 3 -12.11 1.43 8.84
CA HIS A 3 -12.07 0.19 8.09
C HIS A 3 -13.27 0.15 7.14
N ALA A 4 -13.06 0.53 5.88
CA ALA A 4 -14.14 0.76 4.93
C ALA A 4 -14.96 -0.50 4.64
N ALA A 5 -14.33 -1.68 4.53
CA ALA A 5 -15.05 -2.95 4.42
C ALA A 5 -16.05 -3.23 5.57
N HIS A 6 -15.78 -2.70 6.77
CA HIS A 6 -16.63 -2.89 7.96
C HIS A 6 -17.50 -1.65 8.26
N GLY A 7 -17.21 -0.50 7.65
CA GLY A 7 -17.94 0.75 7.85
C GLY A 7 -17.78 1.36 9.25
N ARG A 8 -16.64 1.12 9.92
CA ARG A 8 -16.41 1.59 11.30
C ARG A 8 -14.95 1.86 11.62
N ASN A 9 -14.70 2.61 12.70
CA ASN A 9 -13.36 2.77 13.25
C ASN A 9 -12.94 1.50 14.02
N GLU A 10 -11.69 1.07 13.83
CA GLU A 10 -11.10 -0.09 14.50
C GLU A 10 -9.69 0.24 15.02
N ASP A 11 -9.31 -0.32 16.16
CA ASP A 11 -8.00 -0.16 16.81
C ASP A 11 -7.26 -1.48 17.07
N THR A 12 -7.82 -2.61 16.64
CA THR A 12 -7.23 -3.96 16.79
C THR A 12 -6.68 -4.53 15.47
N ALA A 13 -6.85 -3.84 14.35
CA ALA A 13 -6.32 -4.26 13.06
C ALA A 13 -4.79 -4.13 13.05
N ALA A 14 -4.09 -5.22 12.74
CA ALA A 14 -2.63 -5.22 12.65
C ALA A 14 -2.14 -4.71 11.28
N ILE A 15 -1.09 -3.89 11.32
CA ILE A 15 -0.31 -3.49 10.13
C ILE A 15 0.35 -4.74 9.54
N ARG A 16 0.29 -4.89 8.21
CA ARG A 16 0.89 -5.99 7.45
C ARG A 16 2.18 -5.59 6.76
N ALA A 17 2.16 -4.42 6.13
CA ALA A 17 3.30 -3.81 5.48
C ALA A 17 3.21 -2.31 5.71
N PHE A 18 4.35 -1.64 5.84
CA PHE A 18 4.41 -0.19 5.95
C PHE A 18 5.67 0.34 5.30
N ILE A 19 5.62 1.60 4.89
CA ILE A 19 6.78 2.33 4.40
C ILE A 19 6.78 3.76 4.97
N PRO A 20 7.91 4.25 5.49
CA PRO A 20 8.07 5.67 5.76
C PRO A 20 8.27 6.44 4.45
N LEU A 21 7.60 7.58 4.30
CA LEU A 21 7.75 8.47 3.15
C LEU A 21 7.45 9.91 3.54
N ASN A 22 7.99 10.87 2.79
CA ASN A 22 7.61 12.26 2.92
C ASN A 22 6.37 12.54 2.07
N ILE A 23 5.34 13.11 2.69
CA ILE A 23 4.07 13.51 2.05
C ILE A 23 3.87 14.98 2.38
N ASP A 24 3.77 15.86 1.37
CA ASP A 24 3.74 17.32 1.54
C ASP A 24 4.86 17.87 2.43
N GLY A 25 6.07 17.33 2.28
CA GLY A 25 7.23 17.72 3.07
C GLY A 25 7.17 17.28 4.55
N LYS A 26 6.16 16.50 4.94
CA LYS A 26 6.03 15.96 6.30
C LYS A 26 6.37 14.48 6.34
N PRO A 27 7.19 14.05 7.31
CA PRO A 27 7.49 12.64 7.50
C PRO A 27 6.21 11.89 7.89
N SER A 28 5.87 10.88 7.11
CA SER A 28 4.64 10.11 7.26
C SER A 28 4.93 8.61 7.20
N LEU A 29 4.04 7.83 7.81
CA LEU A 29 3.99 6.38 7.67
C LEU A 29 2.77 6.01 6.84
N LEU A 30 2.98 5.25 5.76
CA LEU A 30 1.88 4.62 5.04
C LEU A 30 1.84 3.14 5.42
N ALA A 31 0.68 2.67 5.88
CA ALA A 31 0.51 1.34 6.41
C ALA A 31 -0.67 0.62 5.72
N GLY A 32 -0.43 -0.61 5.30
CA GLY A 32 -1.44 -1.52 4.77
C GLY A 32 -1.88 -2.55 5.81
N TYR A 33 -3.18 -2.85 5.88
CA TYR A 33 -3.76 -3.73 6.89
C TYR A 33 -4.43 -4.98 6.31
N THR A 34 -4.73 -5.93 7.19
CA THR A 34 -5.56 -7.11 6.89
C THR A 34 -6.99 -6.64 6.60
N CYS A 35 -7.56 -6.94 5.43
CA CYS A 35 -8.80 -6.37 4.86
C CYS A 35 -8.64 -4.98 4.20
N THR A 36 -7.39 -4.60 3.90
CA THR A 36 -6.99 -3.62 2.88
C THR A 36 -7.31 -2.14 3.01
N PRO A 37 -7.52 -1.57 4.21
CA PRO A 37 -7.30 -0.14 4.31
C PRO A 37 -5.80 0.15 4.12
N LEU A 38 -5.52 1.13 3.26
CA LEU A 38 -4.24 1.82 3.18
C LEU A 38 -4.39 3.10 3.99
N VAL A 39 -3.53 3.30 4.98
CA VAL A 39 -3.70 4.35 5.99
C VAL A 39 -2.43 5.16 6.14
N ARG A 40 -2.59 6.48 6.10
CA ARG A 40 -1.52 7.45 6.35
C ARG A 40 -1.52 7.88 7.81
N PHE A 41 -0.35 7.93 8.42
CA PHE A 41 -0.11 8.51 9.74
C PHE A 41 0.94 9.61 9.61
N SER A 42 0.72 10.74 10.27
CA SER A 42 1.79 11.72 10.49
C SER A 42 2.74 11.18 11.55
N LEU A 43 4.06 11.25 11.31
CA LEU A 43 5.02 10.89 12.36
C LEU A 43 5.01 11.90 13.51
N ASP A 44 4.60 13.15 13.26
CA ASP A 44 4.47 14.19 14.29
C ASP A 44 3.40 13.85 15.35
N ASP A 45 2.40 13.05 14.97
CA ASP A 45 1.32 12.62 15.87
C ASP A 45 1.75 11.43 16.74
N LEU A 46 2.85 10.75 16.41
CA LEU A 46 3.31 9.57 17.13
C LEU A 46 4.00 9.96 18.44
N GLN A 47 3.25 9.84 19.53
CA GLN A 47 3.74 10.07 20.89
C GLN A 47 3.65 8.79 21.72
N SER A 48 4.65 8.57 22.58
CA SER A 48 4.71 7.39 23.44
C SER A 48 3.47 7.30 24.33
N GLY A 49 2.81 6.13 24.33
CA GLY A 49 1.62 5.87 25.14
C GLY A 49 0.30 6.44 24.62
N SER A 50 0.31 7.22 23.53
CA SER A 50 -0.89 7.84 22.96
C SER A 50 -1.47 7.00 21.83
N LYS A 51 -2.82 6.97 21.73
CA LYS A 51 -3.50 6.43 20.55
C LYS A 51 -3.45 7.46 19.42
N VAL A 52 -3.09 7.01 18.22
CA VAL A 52 -3.08 7.85 17.01
C VAL A 52 -4.09 7.31 16.01
N ARG A 53 -4.91 8.20 15.45
CA ARG A 53 -5.86 7.87 14.39
C ARG A 53 -5.26 8.25 13.04
N GLY A 54 -4.87 7.26 12.26
CA GLY A 54 -4.47 7.47 10.87
C GLY A 54 -5.65 7.77 9.95
N THR A 55 -5.35 8.40 8.84
CA THR A 55 -6.27 8.72 7.75
C THR A 55 -6.32 7.56 6.77
N THR A 56 -7.48 6.89 6.63
CA THR A 56 -7.64 5.86 5.60
C THR A 56 -7.70 6.53 4.23
N VAL A 57 -6.68 6.30 3.39
CA VAL A 57 -6.54 6.91 2.06
C VAL A 57 -7.02 6.00 0.94
N ALA A 58 -7.07 4.68 1.17
CA ALA A 58 -7.65 3.76 0.19
C ALA A 58 -8.26 2.52 0.83
N GLU A 59 -9.23 1.93 0.12
CA GLU A 59 -9.70 0.56 0.28
C GLU A 59 -9.26 -0.22 -0.96
N LEU A 60 -8.36 -1.19 -0.81
CA LEU A 60 -7.78 -1.94 -1.94
C LEU A 60 -8.61 -3.18 -2.32
N GLY A 61 -9.74 -3.42 -1.66
CA GLY A 61 -10.77 -4.37 -2.03
C GLY A 61 -10.64 -5.74 -1.35
N ASN A 62 -11.74 -6.48 -1.27
CA ASN A 62 -11.84 -7.69 -0.44
C ASN A 62 -10.84 -8.79 -0.79
N MET A 63 -10.67 -9.71 0.16
CA MET A 63 -9.79 -10.89 0.09
C MET A 63 -8.32 -10.56 -0.20
N ASN A 64 -7.97 -9.28 -0.15
CA ASN A 64 -6.66 -8.79 -0.42
C ASN A 64 -5.94 -8.46 0.90
N ARG A 65 -4.61 -8.45 0.86
CA ARG A 65 -3.73 -8.02 1.94
C ARG A 65 -2.46 -7.46 1.30
N PRO A 66 -2.04 -6.23 1.62
CA PRO A 66 -0.72 -5.74 1.27
C PRO A 66 0.34 -6.67 1.87
N LEU A 67 1.33 -7.03 1.06
CA LEU A 67 2.43 -7.91 1.43
C LEU A 67 3.73 -7.12 1.60
N ASP A 68 4.02 -6.22 0.66
CA ASP A 68 5.25 -5.43 0.64
C ASP A 68 5.01 -4.09 -0.06
N MET A 69 5.88 -3.11 0.19
CA MET A 69 5.77 -1.76 -0.34
C MET A 69 7.14 -1.18 -0.69
N ILE A 70 7.26 -0.54 -1.86
CA ILE A 70 8.41 0.29 -2.22
C ILE A 70 7.97 1.64 -2.76
N VAL A 71 8.85 2.64 -2.61
CA VAL A 71 8.76 3.92 -3.30
C VAL A 71 9.94 4.04 -4.25
N TYR A 72 9.69 4.51 -5.47
CA TYR A 72 10.71 4.81 -6.46
C TYR A 72 10.32 6.05 -7.27
N GLU A 73 11.30 6.65 -7.92
CA GLU A 73 11.09 7.77 -8.83
C GLU A 73 11.25 7.30 -10.27
N LYS A 74 10.37 7.75 -11.16
CA LYS A 74 10.50 7.54 -12.59
C LYS A 74 9.96 8.75 -13.34
N ASP A 75 10.73 9.26 -14.28
CA ASP A 75 10.39 10.44 -15.09
C ASP A 75 9.95 11.65 -14.24
N GLY A 76 10.62 11.87 -13.09
CA GLY A 76 10.32 12.95 -12.16
C GLY A 76 9.07 12.73 -11.30
N VAL A 77 8.45 11.55 -11.35
CA VAL A 77 7.26 11.20 -10.58
C VAL A 77 7.62 10.12 -9.55
N SER A 78 7.29 10.39 -8.29
CA SER A 78 7.39 9.39 -7.22
C SER A 78 6.17 8.46 -7.26
N TYR A 79 6.43 7.15 -7.28
CA TYR A 79 5.43 6.10 -7.28
C TYR A 79 5.57 5.22 -6.05
N LEU A 80 4.42 4.82 -5.51
CA LEU A 80 4.28 3.73 -4.56
C LEU A 80 3.91 2.46 -5.33
N MET A 81 4.62 1.36 -5.08
CA MET A 81 4.22 0.03 -5.49
C MET A 81 3.89 -0.82 -4.28
N ILE A 82 2.76 -1.54 -4.37
CA ILE A 82 2.28 -2.43 -3.31
C ILE A 82 2.06 -3.82 -3.92
N THR A 83 2.67 -4.84 -3.32
CA THR A 83 2.37 -6.25 -3.62
C THR A 83 1.22 -6.73 -2.75
N ASN A 84 0.41 -7.65 -3.26
CA ASN A 84 -0.89 -7.97 -2.69
C ASN A 84 -1.22 -9.46 -2.83
N THR A 85 -1.88 -10.05 -1.84
CA THR A 85 -2.23 -11.50 -1.87
C THR A 85 -3.18 -11.90 -2.98
N ALA A 86 -4.11 -11.04 -3.39
CA ALA A 86 -5.19 -11.43 -4.31
C ALA A 86 -5.37 -10.47 -5.50
N ARG A 87 -4.64 -9.35 -5.52
CA ARG A 87 -4.90 -8.26 -6.48
C ARG A 87 -3.66 -7.81 -7.26
N GLY A 88 -2.59 -8.60 -7.21
CA GLY A 88 -1.34 -8.34 -7.94
C GLY A 88 -0.65 -7.05 -7.51
N VAL A 89 0.31 -6.60 -8.29
CA VAL A 89 1.01 -5.35 -7.96
C VAL A 89 0.18 -4.15 -8.36
N MET A 90 -0.02 -3.24 -7.40
CA MET A 90 -0.66 -1.94 -7.61
C MET A 90 0.40 -0.84 -7.60
N LYS A 91 0.31 0.09 -8.55
CA LYS A 91 1.15 1.29 -8.66
C LYS A 91 0.28 2.53 -8.47
N MET A 92 0.73 3.45 -7.62
CA MET A 92 0.03 4.69 -7.26
C MET A 92 1.02 5.85 -7.31
N LYS A 93 0.58 7.06 -7.67
CA LYS A 93 1.43 8.24 -7.50
C LYS A 93 1.51 8.60 -6.03
N ALA A 94 2.70 8.91 -5.54
CA ALA A 94 2.88 9.31 -4.15
C ALA A 94 2.23 10.67 -3.83
N ALA A 95 2.22 11.59 -4.80
CA ALA A 95 1.58 12.91 -4.67
C ALA A 95 0.07 12.79 -4.38
N ASP A 96 -0.63 11.86 -5.04
CA ASP A 96 -2.06 11.66 -4.86
C ASP A 96 -2.40 11.22 -3.42
N ILE A 97 -1.48 10.59 -2.69
CA ILE A 97 -1.65 10.20 -1.27
C ILE A 97 -1.82 11.44 -0.38
N ALA A 98 -1.15 12.53 -0.75
CA ALA A 98 -1.15 13.78 0.00
C ALA A 98 -2.53 14.45 -0.08
N GLU A 99 -3.06 14.54 -1.30
CA GLU A 99 -4.32 15.17 -1.66
C GLU A 99 -5.54 14.32 -1.29
N GLN A 100 -5.35 13.03 -1.04
CA GLN A 100 -6.44 12.10 -0.80
C GLN A 100 -7.21 12.42 0.49
N THR A 101 -8.50 12.67 0.31
CA THR A 101 -9.46 12.81 1.42
C THR A 101 -9.70 11.46 2.08
N GLU A 102 -10.02 11.49 3.39
CA GLU A 102 -10.28 10.29 4.16
C GLU A 102 -11.45 9.49 3.58
N VAL A 103 -11.25 8.19 3.36
CA VAL A 103 -12.33 7.25 3.12
C VAL A 103 -13.12 7.05 4.42
N THR A 104 -14.36 7.53 4.42
CA THR A 104 -15.26 7.51 5.60
C THR A 104 -16.55 6.73 5.37
N GLN A 105 -16.79 6.28 4.14
CA GLN A 105 -17.97 5.51 3.77
C GLN A 105 -17.65 4.02 3.71
N LYS A 106 -18.63 3.20 4.06
CA LYS A 106 -18.53 1.75 3.90
C LYS A 106 -18.38 1.40 2.42
N VAL A 107 -17.51 0.43 2.12
CA VAL A 107 -17.33 -0.11 0.77
C VAL A 107 -17.84 -1.55 0.75
N ASP A 108 -18.96 -1.77 0.04
CA ASP A 108 -19.61 -3.07 -0.05
C ASP A 108 -19.11 -3.89 -1.26
N GLY A 109 -19.41 -5.20 -1.26
CA GLY A 109 -19.19 -6.08 -2.42
C GLY A 109 -17.73 -6.34 -2.79
N GLY A 110 -16.77 -5.93 -1.95
CA GLY A 110 -15.35 -6.04 -2.26
C GLY A 110 -14.83 -5.02 -3.27
N GLY A 111 -15.53 -3.90 -3.40
CA GLY A 111 -15.10 -2.74 -4.17
C GLY A 111 -13.84 -2.07 -3.60
N THR A 112 -13.39 -1.04 -4.31
CA THR A 112 -12.24 -0.20 -3.94
C THR A 112 -12.70 1.24 -3.78
N ALA A 113 -11.98 2.03 -3.00
CA ALA A 113 -12.27 3.46 -2.82
C ALA A 113 -11.01 4.26 -2.49
N GLY A 114 -11.08 5.58 -2.67
CA GLY A 114 -10.00 6.51 -2.35
C GLY A 114 -8.96 6.57 -3.47
N LEU A 115 -7.68 6.45 -3.08
CA LEU A 115 -6.53 6.66 -3.94
C LEU A 115 -6.60 5.80 -5.24
N PRO A 116 -6.48 6.41 -6.44
CA PRO A 116 -6.45 5.66 -7.69
C PRO A 116 -5.16 4.84 -7.80
N PHE A 117 -5.25 3.70 -8.49
CA PHE A 117 -4.10 2.84 -8.77
C PHE A 117 -4.16 2.23 -10.16
N GLU A 118 -2.99 1.92 -10.70
CA GLU A 118 -2.78 1.09 -11.87
C GLU A 118 -2.39 -0.33 -11.42
N LYS A 119 -2.93 -1.36 -12.08
CA LYS A 119 -2.43 -2.73 -11.90
C LYS A 119 -1.29 -3.01 -12.87
N ILE A 120 -0.21 -3.61 -12.37
CA ILE A 120 0.91 -4.02 -13.21
C ILE A 120 0.74 -5.51 -13.55
N GLU A 121 0.01 -5.78 -14.65
CA GLU A 121 -0.40 -7.13 -15.05
C GLU A 121 0.78 -8.10 -15.26
N SER A 122 1.95 -7.59 -15.67
CA SER A 122 3.18 -8.38 -15.83
C SER A 122 3.80 -8.85 -14.51
N LEU A 123 3.33 -8.31 -13.38
CA LEU A 123 3.81 -8.60 -12.02
C LEU A 123 2.77 -9.36 -11.19
N SER A 124 2.19 -10.41 -11.76
CA SER A 124 1.37 -11.37 -11.02
C SER A 124 2.23 -12.25 -10.09
N GLY A 125 1.63 -12.75 -9.00
CA GLY A 125 2.27 -13.68 -8.06
C GLY A 125 3.44 -13.11 -7.24
N VAL A 126 3.72 -11.80 -7.32
CA VAL A 126 4.81 -11.18 -6.55
C VAL A 126 4.44 -11.10 -5.08
N VAL A 127 5.24 -11.75 -4.23
CA VAL A 127 5.05 -11.81 -2.77
C VAL A 127 5.98 -10.90 -2.00
N GLN A 128 7.13 -10.54 -2.57
CA GLN A 128 8.08 -9.56 -2.02
C GLN A 128 8.68 -8.70 -3.13
N LEU A 129 9.04 -7.45 -2.80
CA LEU A 129 9.60 -6.50 -3.74
C LEU A 129 10.57 -5.58 -3.01
N ALA A 130 11.79 -5.45 -3.53
CA ALA A 130 12.79 -4.52 -3.04
C ALA A 130 13.36 -3.67 -4.18
N LYS A 131 13.76 -2.43 -3.86
CA LYS A 131 14.48 -1.59 -4.82
C LYS A 131 15.93 -2.09 -4.96
N LEU A 132 16.37 -2.38 -6.19
CA LEU A 132 17.77 -2.72 -6.48
C LEU A 132 18.58 -1.44 -6.71
N ASN A 133 18.02 -0.54 -7.52
CA ASN A 133 18.53 0.79 -7.82
C ASN A 133 17.37 1.64 -8.39
N GLU A 134 17.65 2.81 -8.94
CA GLU A 134 16.59 3.71 -9.44
C GLU A 134 15.84 3.18 -10.67
N GLN A 135 16.39 2.21 -11.40
CA GLN A 135 15.77 1.66 -12.61
C GLN A 135 15.19 0.26 -12.42
N PHE A 136 15.69 -0.49 -11.44
CA PHE A 136 15.40 -1.91 -11.28
C PHE A 136 14.94 -2.25 -9.86
N GLY A 137 14.03 -3.20 -9.77
CA GLY A 137 13.63 -3.88 -8.54
C GLY A 137 14.05 -5.34 -8.55
N VAL A 138 14.11 -5.94 -7.37
CA VAL A 138 14.19 -7.40 -7.18
C VAL A 138 12.84 -7.88 -6.67
N ILE A 139 12.30 -8.93 -7.27
CA ILE A 139 11.04 -9.54 -6.85
C ILE A 139 11.24 -10.99 -6.45
N LEU A 140 10.42 -11.43 -5.49
CA LEU A 140 10.15 -12.83 -5.25
C LEU A 140 8.74 -13.13 -5.73
N ARG A 141 8.59 -14.09 -6.63
CA ARG A 141 7.30 -14.54 -7.18
C ARG A 141 7.00 -15.95 -6.71
N GLU A 142 5.79 -16.19 -6.24
CA GLU A 142 5.28 -17.54 -6.00
C GLU A 142 4.58 -18.05 -7.28
N ASN A 143 5.05 -19.18 -7.82
CA ASN A 143 4.45 -19.80 -8.99
C ASN A 143 3.26 -20.72 -8.62
N ALA A 144 2.62 -21.34 -9.62
CA ALA A 144 1.44 -22.19 -9.39
C ALA A 144 1.72 -23.42 -8.50
N ASP A 145 2.97 -23.89 -8.47
CA ASP A 145 3.44 -25.01 -7.66
C ASP A 145 3.93 -24.57 -6.26
N LYS A 146 3.75 -23.28 -5.92
CA LYS A 146 4.20 -22.63 -4.68
C LYS A 146 5.72 -22.56 -4.51
N GLU A 147 6.45 -22.65 -5.60
CA GLU A 147 7.89 -22.41 -5.59
C GLU A 147 8.17 -20.91 -5.70
N LEU A 148 9.27 -20.48 -5.08
CA LEU A 148 9.67 -19.08 -5.05
C LEU A 148 10.76 -18.82 -6.09
N GLU A 149 10.47 -17.90 -6.99
CA GLU A 149 11.37 -17.48 -8.08
C GLU A 149 11.87 -16.05 -7.82
N LEU A 150 13.20 -15.90 -7.74
CA LEU A 150 13.86 -14.60 -7.60
C LEU A 150 14.23 -14.06 -8.98
N SER A 151 13.82 -12.83 -9.28
CA SER A 151 14.19 -12.17 -10.54
C SER A 151 14.31 -10.66 -10.39
N THR A 152 14.99 -10.02 -11.34
CA THR A 152 15.05 -8.55 -11.45
C THR A 152 14.03 -8.05 -12.46
N ILE A 153 13.39 -6.92 -12.16
CA ILE A 153 12.43 -6.25 -13.04
C ILE A 153 12.87 -4.82 -13.30
N GLN A 154 12.51 -4.27 -14.45
CA GLN A 154 12.53 -2.82 -14.63
C GLN A 154 11.36 -2.21 -13.86
N LEU A 155 11.62 -1.11 -13.14
CA LEU A 155 10.57 -0.40 -12.41
C LEU A 155 9.58 0.23 -13.42
N PRO A 156 8.27 -0.09 -13.32
CA PRO A 156 7.26 0.25 -14.32
C PRO A 156 6.89 1.73 -14.34
#